data_AF-A0A1I7K4Z5-F1
#
_entry.id   AF-A0A1I7K4Z5-F1
#
_cell.length_a   1.000
_cell.length_b   1.000
_cell.length_c   1.000
_cell.angle_alpha   90.00
_cell.angle_beta   90.00
_cell.angle_gamma   90.00
#
_symmetry.space_group_name_H-M   'P 1'
#
loop_
_entity.id
_entity.type
_entity.pdbx_description
1 polymer ?
#
loop_
_entity_poly.entity_id
_entity_poly.type
_entity_poly.pdbx_seq_one_letter_code
_entity_poly.pdbx_strand_id
1 'polypeptide(L)' 'MDIAERIKQLRESTGETRKEFSIHTGIPVRTLEDWEAGRRTPPEYIPRLLAYQLKFEKIMNDKGEVDGKE' A
#
# COMPACT_ATOMS: atom_id res chain seq x y z
N MET A 1 -16.14 3.59 6.08
CA MET A 1 -14.70 3.80 6.33
C MET A 1 -14.25 4.86 5.34
N ASP A 2 -13.61 5.92 5.79
CA ASP A 2 -13.12 7.00 4.94
C ASP A 2 -11.96 6.52 4.04
N ILE A 3 -11.79 7.12 2.87
CA ILE A 3 -10.72 6.79 1.92
C ILE A 3 -9.35 7.04 2.53
N ALA A 4 -9.20 8.13 3.29
CA ALA A 4 -7.99 8.44 4.04
C ALA A 4 -7.62 7.31 5.01
N GLU A 5 -8.60 6.87 5.81
CA GLU A 5 -8.44 5.79 6.78
C GLU A 5 -8.08 4.47 6.10
N ARG A 6 -8.69 4.19 4.94
CA ARG A 6 -8.39 2.97 4.18
C ARG A 6 -6.95 2.95 3.66
N ILE A 7 -6.41 4.08 3.20
CA ILE A 7 -5.01 4.16 2.75
C ILE A 7 -4.05 3.99 3.93
N LYS A 8 -4.35 4.64 5.06
CA LYS A 8 -3.59 4.49 6.29
C LYS A 8 -3.52 3.03 6.73
N GLN A 9 -4.64 2.32 6.73
CA GLN A 9 -4.69 0.89 7.08
C GLN A 9 -3.93 0.00 6.12
N LEU A 10 -3.96 0.29 4.81
CA LEU A 10 -3.16 -0.44 3.83
C LEU A 10 -1.67 -0.30 4.11
N ARG A 11 -1.19 0.92 4.38
CA ARG A 11 0.21 1.14 4.79
C ARG A 11 0.53 0.46 6.12
N GLU A 12 -0.32 0.61 7.13
CA GLU A 12 -0.07 0.00 8.43
C GLU A 12 -0.05 -1.53 8.36
N SER A 13 -0.79 -2.14 7.42
CA SER A 13 -0.75 -3.58 7.19
C SER A 13 0.57 -4.11 6.62
N THR A 14 1.39 -3.26 6.00
CA THR A 14 2.74 -3.63 5.53
C THR A 14 3.81 -3.47 6.62
N GLY A 15 3.48 -2.78 7.72
CA GLY A 15 4.46 -2.42 8.75
C GLY A 15 5.38 -1.26 8.33
N GLU A 16 5.13 -0.61 7.20
CA GLU A 16 6.00 0.42 6.65
C GLU A 16 5.69 1.83 7.19
N THR A 17 6.75 2.62 7.35
CA THR A 17 6.64 4.07 7.49
C THR A 17 6.12 4.70 6.20
N ARG A 18 5.63 5.95 6.26
CA ARG A 18 5.19 6.68 5.04
C ARG A 18 6.29 6.82 3.99
N LYS A 19 7.55 6.92 4.42
CA LYS A 19 8.69 7.03 3.52
C LYS A 19 8.96 5.71 2.80
N GLU A 20 8.91 4.59 3.50
CA GLU A 20 9.06 3.26 2.91
C GLU A 20 7.90 2.95 1.97
N PHE A 21 6.65 3.18 2.41
CA PHE A 21 5.46 2.99 1.58
C PHE A 21 5.46 3.88 0.33
N SER A 22 6.05 5.08 0.42
CA SER A 22 6.26 5.97 -0.73
C SER A 22 7.20 5.36 -1.77
N ILE A 23 8.33 4.80 -1.32
CA ILE A 23 9.30 4.13 -2.20
C ILE A 23 8.66 2.88 -2.82
N HIS A 24 7.95 2.11 -2.00
CA HIS A 24 7.28 0.87 -2.38
C HIS A 24 6.19 1.08 -3.44
N THR A 25 5.30 2.04 -3.23
CA THR A 25 4.16 2.29 -4.13
C THR A 25 4.47 3.26 -5.27
N GLY A 26 5.61 3.97 -5.20
CA GLY A 26 5.95 5.06 -6.11
C GLY A 26 5.14 6.34 -5.90
N ILE A 27 4.28 6.40 -4.88
CA ILE A 27 3.46 7.58 -4.56
C ILE A 27 4.31 8.53 -3.71
N PRO A 28 4.44 9.82 -4.06
CA PRO A 28 5.24 10.75 -3.27
C PRO A 28 4.78 10.80 -1.80
N VAL A 29 5.74 10.80 -0.86
CA VAL A 29 5.46 10.79 0.58
C VAL A 29 4.49 11.91 1.00
N ARG A 30 4.64 13.10 0.42
CA ARG A 30 3.75 14.25 0.70
C ARG A 30 2.32 14.02 0.23
N THR A 31 2.15 13.26 -0.85
CA THR A 31 0.83 12.85 -1.35
C THR A 31 0.16 11.87 -0.39
N LEU A 32 0.91 10.89 0.12
CA LEU A 32 0.40 9.97 1.16
C LEU A 32 0.03 10.72 2.45
N GLU A 33 0.85 11.68 2.87
CA GLU A 33 0.55 12.54 4.03
C GLU A 33 -0.72 13.37 3.83
N ASP A 34 -0.92 13.96 2.65
CA ASP A 34 -2.12 14.73 2.35
C ASP A 34 -3.37 13.85 2.30
N TRP A 35 -3.26 12.63 1.79
CA TRP A 35 -4.35 11.66 1.76
C TRP A 35 -4.71 11.14 3.15
N GLU A 36 -3.73 10.66 3.92
CA GLU A 36 -3.98 10.12 5.26
C GLU A 36 -4.46 11.19 6.25
N ALA A 37 -4.08 12.45 6.06
CA ALA A 37 -4.56 13.57 6.86
C ALA A 37 -5.92 14.12 6.38
N GLY A 38 -6.52 13.56 5.34
CA GLY A 38 -7.78 14.04 4.76
C GLY A 38 -7.70 15.42 4.11
N ARG A 39 -6.50 15.95 3.86
CA ARG A 39 -6.29 17.25 3.17
C ARG A 39 -6.59 17.15 1.68
N ARG A 40 -6.43 15.97 1.09
CA ARG A 40 -6.80 15.65 -0.29
C ARG A 40 -7.43 14.27 -0.34
N THR A 41 -8.47 14.12 -1.15
CA THR A 41 -9.09 12.83 -1.41
C THR A 41 -8.48 12.23 -2.69
N PRO A 42 -7.87 11.05 -2.64
CA PRO A 42 -7.43 10.38 -3.85
C PRO A 42 -8.62 9.92 -4.70
N PRO A 43 -8.42 9.64 -6.00
CA PRO A 43 -9.41 8.93 -6.78
C PRO A 43 -9.85 7.62 -6.11
N GLU A 44 -11.15 7.30 -6.19
CA GLU A 44 -11.78 6.13 -5.57
C GLU A 44 -11.10 4.78 -5.88
N TYR A 45 -10.45 4.69 -7.04
CA TYR A 45 -9.76 3.47 -7.46
C TYR A 45 -8.39 3.26 -6.80
N ILE A 46 -7.79 4.28 -6.20
CA ILE A 46 -6.42 4.21 -5.64
C ILE A 46 -6.32 3.21 -4.48
N PRO A 47 -7.18 3.22 -3.45
CA PRO A 47 -7.11 2.22 -2.37
C PRO A 47 -7.27 0.79 -2.90
N ARG A 48 -8.06 0.60 -3.96
CA ARG A 48 -8.24 -0.70 -4.61
C ARG A 48 -6.96 -1.15 -5.33
N LEU A 49 -6.28 -0.25 -6.05
CA LEU A 49 -5.01 -0.56 -6.71
C LEU A 49 -3.91 -0.90 -5.70
N LEU A 50 -3.78 -0.12 -4.64
CA LEU A 50 -2.84 -0.40 -3.54
C LEU A 50 -3.12 -1.77 -2.92
N ALA A 51 -4.38 -2.08 -2.61
CA ALA A 51 -4.76 -3.38 -2.08
C ALA A 51 -4.42 -4.55 -3.02
N TYR A 52 -4.57 -4.37 -4.35
CA TYR A 52 -4.20 -5.39 -5.31
C TYR A 52 -2.69 -5.58 -5.41
N GLN A 53 -1.91 -4.49 -5.39
CA GLN A 53 -0.46 -4.55 -5.38
C GLN A 53 0.03 -5.36 -4.16
N LEU A 54 -0.40 -4.99 -2.95
CA LEU A 54 0.01 -5.69 -1.72
C LEU A 54 -0.42 -7.16 -1.70
N LYS A 55 -1.63 -7.46 -2.20
CA LYS A 55 -2.10 -8.85 -2.31
C LYS A 55 -1.26 -9.65 -3.29
N PHE A 56 -0.89 -9.06 -4.43
CA PHE A 56 -0.08 -9.71 -5.45
C PHE A 56 1.32 -10.01 -4.91
N GLU A 57 1.95 -9.05 -4.25
CA GLU A 57 3.26 -9.22 -3.59
C GLU A 57 3.24 -10.35 -2.56
N LYS A 58 2.20 -10.41 -1.72
CA LYS A 58 2.03 -11.51 -0.77
C LYS A 58 1.95 -12.87 -1.47
N ILE A 59 1.15 -12.99 -2.52
CA ILE A 59 1.03 -14.24 -3.30
C ILE A 59 2.36 -14.62 -3.97
N MET A 60 3.10 -13.64 -4.48
CA MET A 60 4.39 -13.88 -5.12
C MET A 60 5.46 -14.31 -4.12
N ASN A 61 5.48 -13.72 -2.92
CA ASN A 61 6.35 -14.16 -1.83
C ASN A 61 6.00 -15.58 -1.38
N ASP A 62 4.71 -15.87 -1.18
CA ASP A 62 4.24 -17.21 -0.77
C ASP A 62 4.54 -18.29 -1.84
N LYS A 63 4.53 -17.93 -3.14
CA LYS A 63 4.89 -18.86 -4.24
C LYS A 63 6.39 -19.01 -4.42
N GLY A 64 7.18 -17.98 -4.14
CA GLY A 64 8.65 -18.03 -4.20
C GLY A 64 9.27 -18.99 -3.18
N GLU A 65 8.56 -19.32 -2.09
CA GLU A 65 8.98 -20.34 -1.13
C GLU A 65 8.76 -21.79 -1.62
N VAL A 66 7.95 -22.01 -2.68
CA VAL A 66 7.59 -23.36 -3.16
C VAL A 66 8.58 -23.90 -4.19
N ASP A 67 9.24 -23.02 -4.95
CA ASP A 67 10.19 -23.39 -6.02
C ASP A 67 11.67 -23.48 -5.54
N GLY A 68 11.94 -23.20 -4.26
CA GLY A 68 13.30 -23.15 -3.69
C GLY A 68 13.78 -24.41 -2.96
N LYS A 69 13.07 -25.54 -3.06
CA LYS A 69 13.52 -26.84 -2.55
C LYS A 69 13.83 -27.78 -3.71
N GLU A 70 15.03 -27.63 -4.27
CA GLU A 70 15.70 -28.70 -5.03
C GLU A 70 17.04 -29.01 -4.36
#